data_AF-A0A7Z1SEV7-F1
#
_entry.id   AF-A0A7Z1SEV7-F1
#
_cell.length_a   1.000
_cell.length_b   1.000
_cell.length_c   1.000
_cell.angle_alpha   90.00
_cell.angle_beta   90.00
_cell.angle_gamma   90.00
#
_symmetry.space_group_name_H-M   'P 1'
#
loop_
_entity.id
_entity.type
_entity.pdbx_description
1 polymer ?
#
loop_
_entity_poly.entity_id
_entity_poly.type
_entity_poly.pdbx_seq_one_letter_code
_entity_poly.pdbx_strand_id
1 'polypeptide(L)'
;GYGLTRDKLVCLDAGHFHPTEVISNKLSSLALFSKGIMLHVSRPVRWDSDHVVLMDDELQEIAKELVRNELLEKTNIGLDFFDATINRIAAWVIGTRNTQKALLKAMLEPVERLKEMELAFDFTSRMAYTEELKDFPYADVWNYF
;
A
#
# COMPACT_ATOMS: atom_id res chain seq x y z
N GLY A 1 -18.39 -0.70 12.98
CA GLY A 1 -17.73 0.33 13.81
C GLY A 1 -18.46 1.66 13.69
N TYR A 2 -18.20 2.61 14.60
CA TYR A 2 -18.83 3.93 14.64
C TYR A 2 -18.82 4.64 13.28
N GLY A 3 -17.66 4.69 12.59
CA GLY A 3 -17.51 5.36 11.30
C GLY A 3 -18.53 4.90 10.26
N LEU A 4 -18.61 3.59 10.00
CA LEU A 4 -19.55 3.01 9.04
C LEU A 4 -21.02 3.32 9.37
N THR A 5 -21.41 3.14 10.63
CA THR A 5 -22.80 3.36 11.07
C THR A 5 -23.24 4.83 11.06
N ARG A 6 -22.29 5.77 10.97
CA ARG A 6 -22.53 7.23 10.99
C ARG A 6 -22.09 7.88 9.66
N ASP A 7 -21.89 7.06 8.62
CA ASP A 7 -21.51 7.50 7.27
C ASP A 7 -20.26 8.39 7.26
N LYS A 8 -19.25 8.02 8.06
CA LYS A 8 -17.94 8.68 8.10
C LYS A 8 -16.91 7.79 7.43
N LEU A 9 -15.96 8.44 6.74
CA LEU A 9 -14.77 7.75 6.23
C LEU A 9 -13.98 7.19 7.40
N VAL A 10 -13.55 5.94 7.25
CA VAL A 10 -12.63 5.29 8.19
C VAL A 10 -11.22 5.61 7.72
N CYS A 11 -10.42 6.22 8.61
CA CYS A 11 -9.00 6.43 8.39
C CYS A 11 -8.22 5.24 8.94
N LEU A 12 -7.37 4.65 8.09
CA LEU A 12 -6.40 3.64 8.48
C LEU A 12 -5.02 4.28 8.41
N ASP A 13 -4.33 4.35 9.55
CA ASP A 13 -2.94 4.79 9.63
C ASP A 13 -2.03 3.57 9.81
N ALA A 14 -0.98 3.45 9.00
CA ALA A 14 -0.06 2.31 9.03
C ALA A 14 0.68 2.17 10.38
N GLY A 15 0.80 3.24 11.17
CA GLY A 15 1.48 3.26 12.45
C GLY A 15 0.62 2.88 13.67
N HIS A 16 -0.71 2.93 13.52
CA HIS A 16 -1.66 2.96 14.65
C HIS A 16 -2.20 1.59 15.09
N PHE A 17 -1.55 0.50 14.69
CA PHE A 17 -2.03 -0.86 14.93
C PHE A 17 -1.04 -1.69 15.77
N HIS A 18 -1.45 -2.88 16.18
CA HIS A 18 -0.64 -3.75 17.02
C HIS A 18 0.65 -4.19 16.30
N PRO A 19 1.67 -4.68 17.03
CA PRO A 19 2.81 -5.32 16.41
C PRO A 19 2.36 -6.42 15.44
N THR A 20 2.97 -6.45 14.24
CA THR A 20 2.63 -7.34 13.11
C THR A 20 1.26 -7.13 12.46
N GLU A 21 0.43 -6.24 13.00
CA GLU A 21 -0.83 -5.89 12.37
C GLU A 21 -0.57 -4.94 11.19
N VAL A 22 -1.16 -5.27 10.05
CA VAL A 22 -0.97 -4.56 8.79
C VAL A 22 -2.30 -4.03 8.26
N ILE A 23 -2.27 -2.89 7.58
CA ILE A 23 -3.49 -2.23 7.08
C ILE A 23 -3.87 -2.71 5.69
N SER A 24 -2.91 -3.23 4.91
CA SER A 24 -3.14 -3.93 3.64
C SER A 24 -4.28 -4.96 3.76
N ASN A 25 -4.20 -5.87 4.72
CA ASN A 25 -5.21 -6.91 5.00
C ASN A 25 -6.60 -6.37 5.41
N LYS A 26 -6.73 -5.08 5.73
CA LYS A 26 -7.99 -4.45 6.16
C LYS A 26 -8.73 -3.78 5.00
N LEU A 27 -8.04 -3.46 3.91
CA LEU A 27 -8.57 -2.64 2.82
C LEU A 27 -9.73 -3.33 2.09
N SER A 28 -9.51 -4.55 1.60
CA SER A 28 -10.55 -5.35 0.94
C SER A 28 -11.76 -5.60 1.83
N SER A 29 -11.56 -5.88 3.11
CA SER A 29 -12.64 -6.03 4.09
C SER A 29 -13.42 -4.74 4.34
N LEU A 30 -12.73 -3.60 4.49
CA LEU A 30 -13.37 -2.30 4.71
C LEU A 30 -14.14 -1.82 3.47
N ALA A 31 -13.62 -2.09 2.28
CA ALA A 31 -14.22 -1.70 1.00
C ALA A 31 -15.61 -2.31 0.76
N LEU A 32 -15.93 -3.45 1.37
CA LEU A 32 -17.25 -4.07 1.29
C LEU A 32 -18.36 -3.24 1.96
N PHE A 33 -18.01 -2.40 2.94
CA PHE A 33 -18.97 -1.70 3.78
C PHE A 33 -18.84 -0.18 3.74
N SER A 34 -17.67 0.33 3.38
CA SER A 34 -17.39 1.77 3.37
C SER A 34 -17.65 2.38 2.00
N LYS A 35 -18.18 3.62 1.98
CA LYS A 35 -18.32 4.41 0.74
C LYS A 35 -16.98 4.93 0.21
N GLY A 36 -15.97 4.98 1.06
CA GLY A 36 -14.61 5.38 0.73
C GLY A 36 -13.65 5.10 1.87
N ILE A 37 -12.36 5.23 1.63
CA ILE A 37 -11.30 4.94 2.59
C ILE A 37 -10.41 6.19 2.70
N MET A 38 -10.00 6.54 3.92
CA MET A 38 -8.88 7.46 4.15
C MET A 38 -7.69 6.62 4.58
N LEU A 39 -6.54 6.87 3.96
CA LEU A 39 -5.33 6.12 4.21
C LEU A 39 -4.24 7.11 4.63
N HIS A 40 -3.65 6.90 5.80
CA HIS A 40 -2.41 7.56 6.19
C HIS A 40 -1.28 6.55 6.07
N VAL A 41 -0.38 6.81 5.13
CA VAL A 41 0.81 6.00 4.93
C VAL A 41 1.94 6.60 5.78
N SER A 42 2.36 5.84 6.77
CA SER A 42 3.41 6.14 7.74
C SER A 42 4.33 4.92 7.88
N ARG A 43 5.45 5.03 8.60
CA ARG A 43 6.32 3.89 8.92
C ARG A 43 6.53 3.76 10.42
N PRO A 44 5.83 2.84 11.12
CA PRO A 44 6.07 2.61 12.53
C PRO A 44 7.43 1.94 12.74
N VAL A 45 8.14 2.38 13.79
CA VAL A 45 9.37 1.75 14.26
C VAL A 45 9.19 1.40 15.72
N ARG A 46 8.67 0.19 15.97
CA ARG A 46 8.28 -0.37 17.28
C ARG A 46 7.07 0.28 17.96
N TRP A 47 6.82 1.54 17.67
CA TRP A 47 5.64 2.31 18.07
C TRP A 47 5.24 3.21 16.91
N ASP A 48 4.14 3.92 17.08
CA ASP A 48 3.63 4.92 16.15
C ASP A 48 4.56 6.14 16.07
N SER A 49 5.67 5.98 15.36
CA SER A 49 6.85 6.83 15.46
C SER A 49 7.06 7.75 14.27
N ASP A 50 6.09 7.81 13.35
CA ASP A 50 6.05 8.79 12.26
C ASP A 50 7.33 8.85 11.39
N HIS A 51 7.99 7.71 11.16
CA HIS A 51 9.16 7.73 10.27
C HIS A 51 8.73 7.86 8.81
N VAL A 52 9.63 8.45 8.02
CA VAL A 52 9.45 8.58 6.57
C VAL A 52 9.16 7.22 5.93
N VAL A 53 8.16 7.21 5.06
CA VAL A 53 7.72 6.06 4.27
C VAL A 53 8.85 5.57 3.35
N LEU A 54 9.12 4.27 3.39
CA LEU A 54 10.11 3.60 2.57
C LEU A 54 9.42 2.65 1.58
N MET A 55 10.14 2.26 0.53
CA MET A 55 9.71 1.19 -0.38
C MET A 55 9.89 -0.18 0.30
N ASP A 56 9.13 -0.43 1.37
CA ASP A 56 9.14 -1.67 2.13
C ASP A 56 8.00 -2.62 1.72
N ASP A 57 7.89 -3.76 2.39
CA ASP A 57 6.92 -4.79 2.04
C ASP A 57 5.47 -4.31 2.28
N GLU A 58 5.17 -3.71 3.44
CA GLU A 58 3.80 -3.27 3.75
C GLU A 58 3.33 -2.15 2.83
N LEU A 59 4.19 -1.19 2.45
CA LEU A 59 3.83 -0.20 1.45
C LEU A 59 3.46 -0.84 0.10
N GLN A 60 4.24 -1.84 -0.31
CA GLN A 60 3.97 -2.57 -1.55
C GLN A 60 2.67 -3.36 -1.46
N GLU A 61 2.38 -4.02 -0.34
CA GLU A 61 1.12 -4.75 -0.13
C GLU A 61 -0.10 -3.81 -0.07
N ILE A 62 0.02 -2.64 0.56
CA ILE A 62 -1.01 -1.59 0.51
C ILE A 62 -1.29 -1.20 -0.94
N ALA A 63 -0.26 -0.92 -1.73
CA ALA A 63 -0.43 -0.55 -3.13
C ALA A 63 -1.05 -1.67 -3.97
N LYS A 64 -0.63 -2.93 -3.76
CA LYS A 64 -1.23 -4.10 -4.41
C LYS A 64 -2.71 -4.23 -4.07
N GLU A 65 -3.09 -4.12 -2.81
CA GLU A 65 -4.50 -4.20 -2.39
C GLU A 65 -5.34 -3.08 -3.01
N LEU A 66 -4.79 -1.86 -3.14
CA LEU A 66 -5.50 -0.75 -3.78
C LEU A 66 -5.69 -0.95 -5.29
N VAL A 67 -4.67 -1.45 -5.98
CA VAL A 67 -4.72 -1.66 -7.44
C VAL A 67 -5.53 -2.90 -7.80
N ARG A 68 -5.22 -4.06 -7.20
CA ARG A 68 -5.84 -5.35 -7.52
C ARG A 68 -7.35 -5.36 -7.29
N ASN A 69 -7.82 -4.60 -6.31
CA ASN A 69 -9.24 -4.51 -5.95
C ASN A 69 -9.93 -3.25 -6.51
N GLU A 70 -9.28 -2.52 -7.42
CA GLU A 70 -9.84 -1.29 -8.04
C GLU A 70 -10.29 -0.23 -7.02
N LEU A 71 -9.52 -0.06 -5.93
CA LEU A 71 -9.88 0.81 -4.81
C LEU A 71 -9.30 2.23 -4.91
N LEU A 72 -8.50 2.52 -5.92
CA LEU A 72 -7.84 3.83 -6.08
C LEU A 72 -8.84 4.99 -6.09
N GLU A 73 -9.93 4.88 -6.84
CA GLU A 73 -10.95 5.94 -6.92
C GLU A 73 -11.73 6.13 -5.61
N LYS A 74 -11.75 5.10 -4.75
CA LYS A 74 -12.45 5.13 -3.46
C LYS A 74 -11.55 5.51 -2.29
N THR A 75 -10.25 5.65 -2.52
CA THR A 75 -9.25 5.81 -1.45
C THR A 75 -8.56 7.16 -1.54
N ASN A 76 -8.62 7.93 -0.46
CA ASN A 76 -7.85 9.14 -0.29
C ASN A 76 -6.51 8.77 0.36
N ILE A 77 -5.42 8.87 -0.39
CA ILE A 77 -4.08 8.52 0.07
C ILE A 77 -3.39 9.78 0.61
N GLY A 78 -3.22 9.83 1.93
CA GLY A 78 -2.44 10.82 2.67
C GLY A 78 -1.12 10.23 3.17
N LEU A 79 -0.16 11.12 3.42
CA LEU A 79 1.10 10.78 4.09
C LEU A 79 1.03 11.34 5.50
N ASP A 80 1.36 10.52 6.50
CA ASP A 80 1.47 10.96 7.88
C ASP A 80 2.84 10.52 8.41
N PHE A 81 3.76 11.47 8.49
CA PHE A 81 5.08 11.24 9.07
C PHE A 81 5.73 12.57 9.39
N PHE A 82 6.63 12.56 10.36
CA PHE A 82 7.39 13.71 10.82
C PHE A 82 8.76 13.25 11.33
N ASP A 83 9.77 13.38 10.47
CA ASP A 83 11.17 13.15 10.86
C ASP A 83 11.91 14.48 10.96
N ALA A 84 12.14 14.94 12.19
CA ALA A 84 12.87 16.17 12.48
C ALA A 84 14.40 16.00 12.45
N THR A 85 14.91 14.79 12.23
CA THR A 85 16.34 14.49 12.29
C THR A 85 17.04 14.64 10.93
N ILE A 86 16.27 14.75 9.85
CA ILE A 86 16.75 14.89 8.47
C ILE A 86 16.20 16.14 7.78
N ASN A 87 16.63 16.38 6.53
CA ASN A 87 16.07 17.45 5.71
C ASN A 87 14.58 17.18 5.41
N ARG A 88 13.69 18.09 5.84
CA ARG A 88 12.23 17.95 5.70
C ARG A 88 11.74 17.89 4.25
N ILE A 89 12.41 18.60 3.34
CA ILE A 89 12.11 18.51 1.90
C ILE A 89 12.48 17.13 1.38
N ALA A 90 13.64 16.60 1.78
CA ALA A 90 14.03 15.24 1.43
C ALA A 90 13.04 14.21 2.00
N ALA A 91 12.58 14.36 3.25
CA ALA A 91 11.56 13.50 3.85
C ALA A 91 10.29 13.43 3.00
N TRP A 92 9.74 14.59 2.60
CA TRP A 92 8.56 14.63 1.72
C TRP A 92 8.82 14.02 0.35
N VAL A 93 9.95 14.35 -0.29
CA VAL A 93 10.30 13.83 -1.61
C VAL A 93 10.44 12.30 -1.56
N ILE A 94 11.12 11.76 -0.55
CA ILE A 94 11.33 10.32 -0.37
C ILE A 94 9.99 9.63 -0.11
N GLY A 95 9.21 10.08 0.88
CA GLY A 95 7.96 9.44 1.25
C GLY A 95 6.95 9.45 0.09
N THR A 96 6.73 10.61 -0.54
CA THR A 96 5.79 10.75 -1.66
C THR A 96 6.21 9.89 -2.85
N ARG A 97 7.48 9.93 -3.24
CA ARG A 97 7.97 9.15 -4.38
C ARG A 97 7.91 7.65 -4.11
N ASN A 98 8.16 7.20 -2.89
CA ASN A 98 8.05 5.78 -2.55
C ASN A 98 6.59 5.30 -2.62
N THR A 99 5.63 6.07 -2.13
CA THR A 99 4.19 5.76 -2.27
C THR A 99 3.79 5.69 -3.75
N GLN A 100 4.23 6.64 -4.58
CA GLN A 100 3.97 6.62 -6.02
C GLN A 100 4.63 5.42 -6.72
N LYS A 101 5.87 5.08 -6.37
CA LYS A 101 6.57 3.91 -6.91
C LYS A 101 5.86 2.61 -6.55
N ALA A 102 5.35 2.47 -5.33
CA ALA A 102 4.61 1.29 -4.91
C ALA A 102 3.32 1.12 -5.72
N LEU A 103 2.57 2.21 -5.92
CA LEU A 103 1.39 2.22 -6.79
C LEU A 103 1.74 1.85 -8.25
N LEU A 104 2.78 2.46 -8.81
CA LEU A 104 3.26 2.15 -10.16
C LEU A 104 3.66 0.68 -10.29
N LYS A 105 4.42 0.15 -9.32
CA LYS A 105 4.82 -1.27 -9.32
C LYS A 105 3.61 -2.19 -9.26
N ALA A 106 2.60 -1.87 -8.45
CA ALA A 106 1.36 -2.62 -8.38
C ALA A 106 0.55 -2.56 -9.69
N MET A 107 0.52 -1.41 -10.38
CA MET A 107 -0.12 -1.25 -11.70
C MET A 107 0.58 -2.05 -12.81
N LEU A 108 1.85 -2.40 -12.64
CA LEU A 108 2.62 -3.20 -13.59
C LEU A 108 2.46 -4.72 -13.37
N GLU A 109 1.76 -5.15 -12.31
CA GLU A 109 1.54 -6.57 -12.05
C GLU A 109 0.51 -7.16 -13.03
N PRO A 110 0.72 -8.39 -13.52
CA PRO A 110 -0.26 -9.10 -14.33
C PRO A 110 -1.35 -9.74 -13.44
N VAL A 111 -2.18 -8.89 -12.83
CA VAL A 111 -3.17 -9.27 -11.80
C VAL A 111 -4.08 -10.41 -12.25
N GLU A 112 -4.64 -10.34 -13.46
CA GLU A 112 -5.52 -11.39 -13.99
C GLU A 112 -4.82 -12.74 -14.08
N ARG A 113 -3.55 -12.75 -14.52
CA ARG A 113 -2.77 -13.98 -14.62
C ARG A 113 -2.45 -14.57 -13.25
N LEU A 114 -2.10 -13.72 -12.28
CA LEU A 114 -1.87 -14.15 -10.89
C LEU A 114 -3.15 -14.74 -10.28
N LYS A 115 -4.31 -14.13 -10.57
CA LYS A 115 -5.62 -14.59 -10.12
C LYS A 115 -6.02 -15.91 -10.76
N GLU A 116 -5.77 -16.10 -12.05
CA GLU A 116 -5.96 -17.39 -12.73
C GLU A 116 -5.13 -18.50 -12.07
N MET A 117 -3.85 -18.25 -11.79
CA MET A 117 -2.98 -19.22 -11.11
C MET A 117 -3.50 -19.57 -9.72
N GLU A 118 -3.95 -18.56 -8.95
CA GLU A 118 -4.51 -18.77 -7.61
C GLU A 118 -5.82 -19.58 -7.64
N LEU A 119 -6.74 -19.28 -8.56
CA LEU A 119 -8.00 -20.02 -8.75
C LEU A 119 -7.79 -21.45 -9.27
N ALA A 120 -6.70 -21.69 -10.00
CA ALA A 120 -6.31 -23.01 -10.48
C ALA A 120 -5.53 -23.84 -9.43
N PHE A 121 -5.32 -23.31 -8.22
CA PHE A 121 -4.48 -23.90 -7.17
C PHE A 121 -3.00 -24.11 -7.58
N ASP A 122 -2.53 -23.39 -8.60
CA ASP A 122 -1.11 -23.39 -9.00
C ASP A 122 -0.33 -22.37 -8.15
N PHE A 123 -0.22 -22.69 -6.85
CA PHE A 123 0.47 -21.85 -5.89
C PHE A 123 1.97 -21.76 -6.14
N THR A 124 2.54 -22.76 -6.81
CA THR A 124 3.95 -22.77 -7.22
C THR A 124 4.22 -21.67 -8.23
N SER A 125 3.48 -21.66 -9.35
CA SER A 125 3.65 -20.62 -10.36
C SER A 125 3.29 -19.25 -9.80
N ARG A 126 2.22 -19.13 -9.01
CA ARG A 126 1.83 -17.86 -8.37
C ARG A 126 2.97 -17.29 -7.51
N MET A 127 3.60 -18.11 -6.68
CA MET A 127 4.71 -17.70 -5.84
C MET A 127 5.95 -17.34 -6.69
N ALA A 128 6.34 -18.20 -7.63
CA ALA A 128 7.48 -17.95 -8.50
C ALA A 128 7.33 -16.63 -9.27
N TYR A 129 6.17 -16.41 -9.89
CA TYR A 129 5.92 -15.19 -10.66
C TYR A 129 5.94 -13.94 -9.78
N THR A 130 5.35 -14.00 -8.58
CA THR A 130 5.33 -12.86 -7.65
C THR A 130 6.74 -12.47 -7.20
N GLU A 131 7.62 -13.45 -7.00
CA GLU A 131 9.03 -13.19 -6.67
C GLU A 131 9.79 -12.61 -7.85
N GLU A 132 9.66 -13.17 -9.05
CA GLU A 132 10.35 -12.66 -10.26
C GLU A 132 9.93 -11.22 -10.60
N LEU A 133 8.68 -10.82 -10.34
CA LEU A 133 8.21 -9.45 -10.53
C LEU A 133 8.99 -8.41 -9.70
N LYS A 134 9.72 -8.83 -8.66
CA LYS A 134 10.57 -7.91 -7.88
C LYS A 134 11.77 -7.41 -8.68
N ASP A 135 12.27 -8.22 -9.61
CA ASP A 135 13.45 -7.95 -10.43
C ASP A 135 13.11 -7.38 -11.81
N PHE A 136 11.82 -7.33 -12.16
CA PHE A 136 11.37 -6.71 -13.41
C PHE A 136 11.74 -5.22 -13.46
N PRO A 137 11.95 -4.65 -14.66
CA PRO A 137 12.50 -3.30 -14.84
C PRO A 137 11.48 -2.18 -14.55
N TYR A 138 10.80 -2.20 -13.39
CA TYR A 138 9.88 -1.14 -12.97
C TYR A 138 10.61 0.21 -12.78
N ALA A 139 11.92 0.17 -12.50
CA ALA A 139 12.76 1.35 -12.38
C ALA A 139 12.84 2.13 -13.70
N ASP A 140 12.86 1.46 -14.85
CA ASP A 140 12.90 2.12 -16.16
C ASP A 140 11.58 2.84 -16.44
N VAL A 141 10.45 2.21 -16.09
CA VAL A 141 9.12 2.84 -16.16
C VAL A 141 9.03 4.04 -15.24
N TRP A 142 9.53 3.91 -14.00
CA TRP A 142 9.58 5.00 -13.03
C TRP A 142 10.47 6.17 -13.47
N ASN A 143 11.60 5.90 -14.13
CA ASN A 143 12.50 6.95 -14.63
C ASN A 143 11.88 7.76 -15.76
N TYR A 144 10.94 7.18 -16.51
CA TYR A 144 10.21 7.86 -17.57
C TYR A 144 9.04 8.73 -17.05
N PHE A 145 8.36 8.26 -16.00
CA PHE A 145 7.21 8.94 -15.37
C PHE A 145 7.59 10.25 -14.66
#